data_AF-A0A7X7LR44-F1
#
_entry.id   AF-A0A7X7LR44-F1
#
_cell.length_a   1.000
_cell.length_b   1.000
_cell.length_c   1.000
_cell.angle_alpha   90.00
_cell.angle_beta   90.00
_cell.angle_gamma   90.00
#
_symmetry.space_group_name_H-M   'P 1'
#
loop_
_entity.id
_entity.type
_entity.pdbx_description
1 polymer ?
#
loop_
_entity_poly.entity_id
_entity_poly.type
_entity_poly.pdbx_seq_one_letter_code
_entity_poly.pdbx_strand_id
1 'polypeptide(L)'
;MLEKSLKAIRLKDLLFVILYGVFLPTLLGILVGLIDYFLRDALNFTLGNILFWGVAIFTGKWVRRQYETPHLLYAILAGIGIFFSAMIIHTIPVFYALNGVGFQEIFDLRVYFSVMILVMNPISWIQNFSLDLALWLLILFVGTYLGVKRTIE
;
A
#
# COMPACT_ATOMS: atom_id res chain seq x y z
N MET A 1 1.35 24.70 3.14
CA MET A 1 0.97 24.63 1.71
C MET A 1 1.86 23.61 1.04
N LEU A 2 1.33 22.84 0.09
CA LEU A 2 2.08 21.83 -0.65
C LEU A 2 2.85 22.52 -1.79
N GLU A 3 4.17 22.37 -1.78
CA GLU A 3 5.03 22.92 -2.82
C GLU A 3 4.89 22.10 -4.11
N LYS A 4 4.84 22.79 -5.26
CA LYS A 4 4.69 22.16 -6.59
C LYS A 4 5.88 22.41 -7.52
N SER A 5 6.76 23.34 -7.16
CA SER A 5 7.91 23.71 -7.97
C SER A 5 9.00 22.65 -7.89
N LEU A 6 9.43 22.13 -9.04
CA LEU A 6 10.53 21.16 -9.13
C LEU A 6 11.84 21.67 -8.51
N LYS A 7 12.05 22.99 -8.47
CA LYS A 7 13.23 23.61 -7.85
C LYS A 7 13.30 23.40 -6.34
N ALA A 8 12.17 23.12 -5.69
CA ALA A 8 12.11 22.87 -4.26
C ALA A 8 12.49 21.44 -3.89
N ILE A 9 12.62 20.54 -4.87
CA ILE A 9 12.97 19.14 -4.62
C ILE A 9 14.45 19.04 -4.25
N ARG A 10 14.72 18.55 -3.03
CA ARG A 10 16.05 18.14 -2.60
C ARG A 10 16.25 16.66 -2.89
N LEU A 11 17.40 16.30 -3.47
CA LEU A 11 17.73 14.90 -3.81
C LEU A 11 17.80 14.01 -2.56
N LYS A 12 18.35 14.53 -1.46
CA LYS A 12 18.41 13.85 -0.16
C LYS A 12 17.00 13.45 0.31
N ASP A 13 16.08 14.41 0.29
CA ASP A 13 14.69 14.21 0.72
C ASP A 13 13.98 13.19 -0.18
N LEU A 14 14.23 13.27 -1.50
CA LEU A 14 13.70 12.31 -2.46
C LEU A 14 14.16 10.87 -2.16
N LEU A 15 15.44 10.67 -1.85
CA LEU A 15 15.98 9.35 -1.50
C LEU A 15 15.31 8.79 -0.23
N PHE A 16 15.14 9.63 0.80
CA PHE A 16 14.43 9.21 2.01
C PHE A 16 12.96 8.91 1.72
N VAL A 17 12.29 9.69 0.88
CA VAL A 17 10.90 9.41 0.49
C VAL A 17 10.80 8.08 -0.25
N ILE A 18 11.74 7.74 -1.12
CA ILE A 18 11.75 6.42 -1.78
C ILE A 18 11.94 5.32 -0.73
N LEU A 19 12.89 5.48 0.19
CA LEU A 19 13.17 4.48 1.21
C LEU A 19 11.98 4.26 2.16
N TYR A 20 11.43 5.34 2.72
CA TYR A 20 10.36 5.29 3.73
C TYR A 20 8.95 5.23 3.13
N GLY A 21 8.78 5.71 1.90
CA GLY A 21 7.49 5.80 1.21
C GLY A 21 7.24 4.68 0.20
N VAL A 22 8.28 3.95 -0.23
CA VAL A 22 8.14 2.82 -1.19
C VAL A 22 8.71 1.52 -0.62
N PHE A 23 9.97 1.51 -0.18
CA PHE A 23 10.60 0.27 0.32
C PHE A 23 10.03 -0.18 1.66
N LEU A 24 10.01 0.70 2.67
CA LEU A 24 9.51 0.36 4.00
C LEU A 24 8.03 -0.12 4.00
N PRO A 25 7.10 0.54 3.29
CA PRO A 25 5.71 0.09 3.22
C PRO A 25 5.56 -1.24 2.50
N THR A 26 6.41 -1.52 1.49
CA THR A 26 6.45 -2.83 0.82
C THR A 26 6.80 -3.93 1.82
N LEU A 27 7.87 -3.74 2.61
CA LEU A 27 8.28 -4.71 3.64
C LEU A 27 7.22 -4.87 4.74
N LEU A 28 6.62 -3.76 5.20
CA LEU A 28 5.52 -3.80 6.16
C LEU A 28 4.29 -4.50 5.57
N GLY A 29 3.99 -4.28 4.29
CA GLY A 29 2.90 -4.96 3.60
C GLY A 29 3.10 -6.46 3.56
N ILE A 30 4.32 -6.91 3.29
CA ILE A 30 4.68 -8.34 3.34
C ILE A 30 4.46 -8.90 4.75
N LEU A 31 5.05 -8.25 5.76
CA LEU A 31 4.94 -8.68 7.15
C LEU A 31 3.48 -8.76 7.60
N VAL A 32 2.70 -7.72 7.30
CA VAL A 32 1.29 -7.62 7.67
C VAL A 32 0.43 -8.62 6.92
N GLY A 33 0.67 -8.84 5.62
CA GLY A 33 -0.02 -9.87 4.84
C GLY A 33 0.22 -11.27 5.38
N LEU A 34 1.46 -11.56 5.82
CA LEU A 34 1.78 -12.81 6.51
C LEU A 34 1.06 -12.94 7.85
N ILE A 35 1.02 -11.87 8.65
CA ILE A 35 0.27 -11.85 9.91
C ILE A 35 -1.21 -12.11 9.66
N ASP A 36 -1.81 -11.46 8.65
CA ASP A 36 -3.23 -11.67 8.29
C ASP A 36 -3.51 -13.11 7.88
N TYR A 37 -2.62 -13.72 7.09
CA TYR A 37 -2.72 -15.14 6.73
C TYR A 37 -2.77 -16.06 7.95
N PHE A 38 -1.79 -15.95 8.87
CA PHE A 38 -1.74 -16.80 10.06
C PHE A 38 -2.90 -16.54 11.02
N LEU A 39 -3.39 -15.30 11.11
CA LEU A 39 -4.53 -14.96 11.95
C LEU A 39 -5.85 -15.43 11.37
N ARG A 40 -5.98 -15.51 10.03
CA ARG A 40 -7.20 -15.99 9.37
C ARG A 40 -7.51 -17.43 9.76
N ASP A 41 -6.49 -18.28 9.84
CA ASP A 41 -6.62 -19.67 10.29
C ASP A 41 -7.10 -19.78 11.75
N ALA A 42 -6.74 -18.80 12.60
CA ALA A 42 -7.11 -18.77 14.01
C ALA A 42 -8.48 -18.11 14.28
N LEU A 43 -8.82 -17.07 13.53
CA LEU A 43 -9.93 -16.18 13.85
C LEU A 43 -11.12 -16.29 12.87
N ASN A 44 -10.99 -16.99 11.74
CA ASN A 44 -12.00 -17.08 10.67
C ASN A 44 -12.43 -15.73 10.05
N PHE A 45 -11.71 -14.64 10.31
CA PHE A 45 -11.94 -13.33 9.67
C PHE A 45 -10.63 -12.68 9.23
N THR A 46 -10.71 -11.76 8.27
CA THR A 46 -9.54 -11.05 7.72
C THR A 46 -9.35 -9.71 8.42
N LEU A 47 -8.15 -9.47 8.95
CA LEU A 47 -7.71 -8.20 9.53
C LEU A 47 -7.02 -7.29 8.51
N GLY A 48 -6.75 -7.77 7.28
CA GLY A 48 -6.00 -7.07 6.25
C GLY A 48 -6.41 -5.61 6.04
N ASN A 49 -7.72 -5.29 6.01
CA ASN A 49 -8.22 -3.92 5.86
C ASN A 49 -7.79 -3.00 7.03
N ILE A 50 -7.91 -3.50 8.26
CA ILE A 50 -7.55 -2.74 9.48
C ILE A 50 -6.04 -2.57 9.56
N LEU A 51 -5.29 -3.64 9.29
CA LEU A 51 -3.83 -3.60 9.31
C LEU A 51 -3.29 -2.67 8.20
N PHE A 52 -3.92 -2.67 7.02
CA PHE A 52 -3.59 -1.72 5.95
C PHE A 52 -3.73 -0.27 6.40
N TRP A 53 -4.82 0.12 7.08
CA TRP A 53 -4.95 1.48 7.60
C TRP A 53 -3.86 1.83 8.60
N GLY A 54 -3.47 0.88 9.45
CA GLY A 54 -2.32 1.02 10.35
C GLY A 54 -1.03 1.31 9.58
N VAL A 55 -0.73 0.52 8.56
CA VAL A 55 0.44 0.71 7.69
C VAL A 55 0.39 2.06 6.96
N ALA A 56 -0.75 2.42 6.37
CA ALA A 56 -0.91 3.68 5.64
C ALA A 56 -0.64 4.91 6.52
N ILE A 57 -1.22 4.94 7.72
CA ILE A 57 -1.02 6.04 8.68
C ILE A 57 0.43 6.07 9.18
N PHE A 58 1.00 4.91 9.47
CA PHE A 58 2.39 4.79 9.91
C PHE A 58 3.34 5.33 8.83
N THR A 59 3.24 4.82 7.61
CA THR A 59 4.05 5.27 6.47
C THR A 59 3.95 6.77 6.26
N GLY A 60 2.73 7.32 6.24
CA GLY A 60 2.51 8.75 6.05
C GLY A 60 3.27 9.60 7.06
N LYS A 61 3.17 9.25 8.35
CA LYS A 61 3.88 9.94 9.44
C LYS A 61 5.39 9.82 9.33
N TRP A 62 5.90 8.65 8.92
CA TRP A 62 7.34 8.44 8.78
C TRP A 62 7.93 9.21 7.61
N VAL A 63 7.23 9.25 6.48
CA VAL A 63 7.62 10.05 5.31
C VAL A 63 7.63 11.53 5.64
N ARG A 64 6.61 12.06 6.33
CA ARG A 64 6.53 13.49 6.74
C ARG A 64 7.77 13.94 7.51
N ARG A 65 8.35 13.07 8.33
CA ARG A 65 9.53 13.36 9.15
C ARG A 65 10.83 13.47 8.34
N GLN A 66 10.84 13.09 7.07
CA GLN A 66 12.05 13.07 6.25
C GLN A 66 12.34 14.38 5.51
N TYR A 67 11.41 15.33 5.52
CA TYR A 67 11.57 16.62 4.84
C TYR A 67 10.95 17.76 5.63
N GLU A 68 11.50 18.95 5.48
CA GLU A 68 11.00 20.16 6.13
C GLU A 68 9.77 20.70 5.38
N THR A 69 9.88 20.78 4.05
CA THR A 69 8.85 21.34 3.17
C THR A 69 8.10 20.23 2.42
N PRO A 70 6.77 20.13 2.56
CA PRO A 70 5.99 19.12 1.86
C PRO A 70 5.91 19.46 0.36
N HIS A 71 6.32 18.51 -0.47
CA HIS A 71 6.26 18.62 -1.94
C HIS A 71 5.31 17.59 -2.54
N LEU A 72 4.60 17.96 -3.60
CA LEU A 72 3.62 17.09 -4.27
C LEU A 72 4.20 15.74 -4.70
N LEU A 73 5.40 15.74 -5.28
CA LEU A 73 6.08 14.52 -5.69
C LEU A 73 6.29 13.56 -4.52
N TYR A 74 6.59 14.07 -3.32
CA TYR A 74 6.83 13.22 -2.15
C TYR A 74 5.54 12.53 -1.70
N ALA A 75 4.44 13.27 -1.72
CA ALA A 75 3.10 12.76 -1.43
C ALA A 75 2.67 11.70 -2.46
N ILE A 76 2.93 11.91 -3.76
CA ILE A 76 2.63 10.94 -4.83
C ILE A 76 3.42 9.64 -4.63
N LEU A 77 4.73 9.74 -4.39
CA LEU A 77 5.58 8.56 -4.18
C LEU A 77 5.14 7.75 -2.96
N ALA A 78 4.82 8.42 -1.85
CA ALA A 78 4.27 7.76 -0.68
C ALA A 78 2.90 7.11 -0.99
N GLY A 79 2.04 7.78 -1.74
CA GLY A 79 0.75 7.24 -2.17
C GLY A 79 0.90 5.95 -2.99
N ILE A 80 1.83 5.93 -3.94
CA ILE A 80 2.14 4.73 -4.74
C ILE A 80 2.58 3.59 -3.83
N GLY A 81 3.52 3.82 -2.91
CA GLY A 81 4.01 2.75 -2.04
C GLY A 81 3.00 2.28 -0.99
N ILE A 82 2.15 3.18 -0.47
CA ILE A 82 1.03 2.81 0.42
C ILE A 82 -0.01 1.98 -0.33
N PHE A 83 -0.36 2.40 -1.55
CA PHE A 83 -1.31 1.66 -2.37
C PHE A 83 -0.75 0.28 -2.73
N PHE A 84 0.53 0.20 -3.08
CA PHE A 84 1.22 -1.04 -3.38
C PHE A 84 1.30 -1.97 -2.15
N SER A 85 1.55 -1.43 -0.95
CA SER A 85 1.53 -2.24 0.28
C SER A 85 0.15 -2.82 0.56
N ALA A 86 -0.93 -2.09 0.25
CA ALA A 86 -2.29 -2.61 0.33
C ALA A 86 -2.47 -3.84 -0.58
N MET A 87 -1.99 -3.76 -1.83
CA MET A 87 -2.03 -4.89 -2.78
C MET A 87 -1.31 -6.09 -2.21
N ILE A 88 -0.13 -5.91 -1.61
CA ILE A 88 0.64 -6.99 -0.98
C ILE A 88 -0.15 -7.62 0.17
N ILE A 89 -0.66 -6.80 1.10
CA ILE A 89 -1.40 -7.26 2.29
C ILE A 89 -2.58 -8.15 1.90
N HIS A 90 -3.33 -7.76 0.87
CA HIS A 90 -4.49 -8.53 0.42
C HIS A 90 -4.15 -9.71 -0.48
N THR A 91 -3.01 -9.67 -1.18
CA THR A 91 -2.59 -10.73 -2.11
C THR A 91 -1.97 -11.92 -1.38
N ILE A 92 -1.13 -11.67 -0.36
CA ILE A 92 -0.37 -12.73 0.33
C ILE A 92 -1.29 -13.83 0.89
N PRO A 93 -2.36 -13.54 1.65
CA PRO A 93 -3.21 -14.59 2.21
C PRO A 93 -3.88 -15.44 1.13
N VAL A 94 -4.23 -14.84 -0.01
CA VAL A 94 -4.87 -15.54 -1.14
C VAL A 94 -3.85 -16.45 -1.84
N PHE A 95 -2.64 -15.95 -2.10
CA PHE A 95 -1.59 -16.73 -2.76
C PHE A 95 -1.16 -17.93 -1.93
N TYR A 96 -0.99 -17.75 -0.62
CA TYR A 96 -0.63 -18.84 0.30
C TYR A 96 -1.71 -19.91 0.38
N ALA A 97 -2.98 -19.50 0.40
CA ALA A 97 -4.11 -20.43 0.42
C ALA A 97 -4.20 -21.27 -0.88
N LEU A 98 -3.81 -20.72 -2.03
CA LEU A 98 -3.95 -21.38 -3.34
C LEU A 98 -2.73 -22.21 -3.76
N ASN A 99 -1.51 -21.76 -3.47
CA ASN A 99 -0.28 -22.37 -3.99
C ASN A 99 0.56 -23.11 -2.94
N GLY A 100 0.16 -23.06 -1.66
CA GLY A 100 0.96 -23.57 -0.55
C GLY A 100 2.15 -22.65 -0.22
N VAL A 101 3.02 -23.11 0.70
CA VAL A 101 4.07 -22.33 1.39
C VAL A 101 5.31 -22.05 0.50
N GLY A 102 5.10 -21.71 -0.77
CA GLY A 102 6.17 -21.20 -1.63
C GLY A 102 6.63 -19.84 -1.11
N PHE A 103 7.69 -19.81 -0.30
CA PHE A 103 8.20 -18.57 0.30
C PHE A 103 8.89 -17.65 -0.72
N GLN A 104 9.33 -18.20 -1.86
CA GLN A 104 10.07 -17.45 -2.88
C GLN A 104 9.14 -16.48 -3.63
N GLU A 105 7.89 -16.88 -3.83
CA GLU A 105 6.85 -16.17 -4.55
C GLU A 105 6.40 -14.90 -3.79
N ILE A 106 6.56 -14.85 -2.45
CA ILE A 106 6.31 -13.64 -1.66
C ILE A 106 7.20 -12.49 -2.13
N PHE A 107 8.45 -12.77 -2.50
CA PHE A 107 9.40 -11.74 -2.87
C PHE A 107 9.36 -11.42 -4.37
N ASP A 108 8.54 -12.13 -5.15
CA ASP A 108 8.35 -11.81 -6.56
C ASP A 108 7.36 -10.65 -6.71
N LEU A 109 7.91 -9.44 -6.82
CA LEU A 109 7.13 -8.21 -6.99
C LEU A 109 6.19 -8.26 -8.21
N ARG A 110 6.50 -9.06 -9.23
CA ARG A 110 5.68 -9.18 -10.45
C ARG A 110 4.29 -9.73 -10.16
N VAL A 111 4.17 -10.58 -9.13
CA VAL A 111 2.88 -11.11 -8.68
C VAL A 111 1.97 -9.98 -8.24
N TYR A 112 2.45 -9.10 -7.35
CA TYR A 112 1.66 -7.99 -6.83
C TYR A 112 1.33 -6.96 -7.91
N PHE A 113 2.26 -6.70 -8.83
CA PHE A 113 1.97 -5.84 -9.99
C PHE A 113 0.88 -6.42 -10.88
N SER A 114 0.87 -7.73 -11.11
CA SER A 114 -0.15 -8.40 -11.91
C SER A 114 -1.53 -8.30 -11.25
N VAL A 115 -1.60 -8.52 -9.94
CA VAL A 115 -2.84 -8.35 -9.17
C VAL A 115 -3.29 -6.89 -9.19
N MET A 116 -2.37 -5.94 -9.02
CA MET A 116 -2.68 -4.51 -9.08
C MET A 116 -3.27 -4.11 -10.43
N ILE A 117 -2.72 -4.60 -11.55
CA ILE A 117 -3.25 -4.33 -12.91
C ILE A 117 -4.65 -4.91 -13.06
N LEU A 118 -4.87 -6.14 -12.60
CA LEU A 118 -6.18 -6.79 -12.64
C LEU A 118 -7.21 -5.99 -11.82
N VAL A 119 -6.82 -5.61 -10.61
CA VAL A 119 -7.64 -4.87 -9.65
C VAL A 119 -7.89 -3.44 -10.10
N MET A 120 -7.00 -2.81 -10.87
CA MET A 120 -7.17 -1.44 -11.37
C MET A 120 -7.75 -1.38 -12.78
N ASN A 121 -8.20 -2.51 -13.34
CA ASN A 121 -8.82 -2.54 -14.67
C ASN A 121 -10.29 -2.09 -14.59
N PRO A 122 -10.66 -0.92 -15.17
CA PRO A 122 -12.02 -0.40 -15.10
C PRO A 122 -13.04 -1.28 -15.82
N ILE A 123 -12.61 -2.01 -16.86
CA ILE A 123 -13.46 -2.94 -17.59
C ILE A 123 -13.87 -4.09 -16.66
N SER A 124 -12.92 -4.62 -15.88
CA SER A 124 -13.18 -5.67 -14.88
C SER A 124 -14.16 -5.20 -13.81
N TRP A 125 -14.10 -3.94 -13.39
CA TRP A 125 -15.03 -3.37 -12.40
C TRP A 125 -16.46 -3.32 -12.92
N ILE A 126 -16.64 -2.95 -14.18
CA ILE A 126 -17.96 -2.86 -14.80
C ILE A 126 -18.54 -4.27 -15.02
N GLN A 127 -17.71 -5.19 -15.53
CA GLN A 127 -18.15 -6.55 -15.86
C GLN A 127 -18.38 -7.43 -14.64
N ASN A 128 -17.61 -7.24 -13.56
CA ASN A 128 -17.68 -8.05 -12.34
C ASN A 128 -18.05 -7.21 -11.12
N PHE A 129 -18.91 -6.20 -11.31
CA PHE A 129 -19.30 -5.32 -10.23
C PHE A 129 -19.94 -6.11 -9.08
N SER A 130 -19.43 -5.91 -7.88
CA SER A 130 -20.02 -6.39 -6.63
C SER A 130 -19.90 -5.33 -5.56
N LEU A 131 -20.83 -5.36 -4.59
CA LEU A 131 -20.78 -4.45 -3.44
C LEU A 131 -19.50 -4.67 -2.62
N ASP A 132 -19.03 -5.92 -2.52
CA ASP A 132 -17.78 -6.26 -1.84
C ASP A 132 -16.57 -5.64 -2.53
N LEU A 133 -16.50 -5.70 -3.87
CA LEU A 133 -15.44 -5.06 -4.64
C LEU A 133 -15.47 -3.54 -4.44
N ALA A 134 -16.66 -2.92 -4.47
CA ALA A 134 -16.81 -1.49 -4.26
C ALA A 134 -16.35 -1.06 -2.84
N LEU A 135 -16.74 -1.80 -1.81
CA LEU A 135 -16.31 -1.55 -0.43
C LEU A 135 -14.81 -1.72 -0.27
N TRP A 136 -14.24 -2.76 -0.89
CA TRP A 136 -12.80 -3.00 -0.83
C TRP A 136 -12.02 -1.88 -1.53
N LEU A 137 -12.43 -1.45 -2.73
CA LEU A 137 -11.85 -0.30 -3.43
C LEU A 137 -11.96 0.98 -2.58
N LEU A 138 -13.12 1.21 -1.95
CA LEU A 138 -13.31 2.37 -1.06
C LEU A 138 -12.32 2.34 0.11
N ILE A 139 -12.15 1.20 0.78
CA ILE A 139 -11.19 1.03 1.89
C ILE A 139 -9.76 1.34 1.43
N LEU A 140 -9.37 0.85 0.25
CA LEU A 140 -8.05 1.07 -0.35
C LEU A 140 -7.80 2.55 -0.65
N PHE A 141 -8.75 3.22 -1.33
CA PHE A 141 -8.62 4.62 -1.69
C PHE A 141 -8.66 5.53 -0.47
N VAL A 142 -9.56 5.28 0.48
CA VAL A 142 -9.64 6.04 1.73
C VAL A 142 -8.38 5.85 2.57
N GLY A 143 -7.91 4.63 2.76
CA GLY A 143 -6.69 4.35 3.52
C GLY A 143 -5.46 5.00 2.88
N THR A 144 -5.31 4.87 1.56
CA THR A 144 -4.23 5.54 0.81
C THR A 144 -4.33 7.06 0.95
N TYR A 145 -5.52 7.64 0.79
CA TYR A 145 -5.74 9.07 0.97
C TYR A 145 -5.36 9.54 2.37
N LEU A 146 -5.78 8.82 3.42
CA LEU A 146 -5.44 9.14 4.80
C LEU A 146 -3.93 9.08 5.03
N GLY A 147 -3.25 8.06 4.51
CA GLY A 147 -1.80 7.94 4.58
C GLY A 147 -1.08 9.08 3.86
N VAL A 148 -1.51 9.41 2.63
CA VAL A 148 -0.96 10.54 1.85
C VAL A 148 -1.21 11.87 2.57
N LYS A 149 -2.40 12.10 3.13
CA LYS A 149 -2.71 13.30 3.90
C LYS A 149 -1.73 13.51 5.06
N ARG A 150 -1.34 12.44 5.76
CA ARG A 150 -0.34 12.47 6.83
C ARG A 150 1.08 12.78 6.36
N THR A 151 1.36 12.69 5.05
CA THR A 151 2.65 13.15 4.51
C THR A 151 2.71 14.68 4.42
N ILE A 152 1.57 15.35 4.37
CA ILE A 152 1.48 16.80 4.14
C ILE A 152 1.32 17.57 5.45
N GLU A 153 0.56 17.01 6.39
CA GLU A 153 0.32 17.53 7.74
C GLU A 153 1.49 17.21 8.68
#